data_AF-A0A524JHI1-F1
#
_entry.id   AF-A0A524JHI1-F1
#
_cell.length_a   1.000
_cell.length_b   1.000
_cell.length_c   1.000
_cell.angle_alpha   90.00
_cell.angle_beta   90.00
_cell.angle_gamma   90.00
#
_symmetry.space_group_name_H-M   'P 1'
#
loop_
_entity.id
_entity.type
_entity.pdbx_description
1 polymer ?
#
loop_
_entity_poly.entity_id
_entity_poly.type
_entity_poly.pdbx_seq_one_letter_code
_entity_poly.pdbx_strand_id
1 'polypeptide(L)' 'MLSFKVKVSRKIFVSPDSGFGVFKVTLDGSRESRIIVGNLFSLSEGDFLLIEGDESDHPRFGKQI' A
#
# COMPACT_ATOMS: atom_id res chain seq x y z
N MET A 1 13.86 4.97 4.72
CA MET A 1 12.70 5.68 4.15
C MET A 1 12.89 5.91 2.67
N LEU A 2 12.17 5.12 1.87
CA LEU A 2 12.12 5.20 0.42
C LEU A 2 10.78 5.81 -0.01
N SER A 3 10.75 6.45 -1.18
CA SER A 3 9.53 7.02 -1.74
C SER A 3 9.08 6.23 -2.97
N PHE A 4 7.80 5.89 -3.04
CA PHE A 4 7.24 5.09 -4.12
C PHE A 4 6.03 5.78 -4.73
N LYS A 5 6.00 5.86 -6.06
CA LYS A 5 4.78 6.20 -6.80
C LYS A 5 3.99 4.92 -7.04
N VAL A 6 2.75 4.91 -6.61
CA VAL A 6 1.91 3.72 -6.65
C VAL A 6 0.49 4.05 -7.10
N LYS A 7 -0.19 3.03 -7.65
CA LYS A 7 -1.63 3.08 -7.90
C LYS A 7 -2.35 2.07 -7.01
N VAL A 8 -3.35 2.52 -6.25
CA VAL A 8 -4.20 1.64 -5.45
C VAL A 8 -4.98 0.72 -6.39
N SER A 9 -4.71 -0.57 -6.29
CA SER A 9 -5.31 -1.58 -7.14
C SER A 9 -6.46 -2.29 -6.44
N ARG A 10 -6.37 -2.48 -5.12
CA ARG A 10 -7.44 -3.08 -4.32
C ARG A 10 -7.39 -2.64 -2.86
N LYS A 11 -8.54 -2.34 -2.28
CA LYS A 11 -8.72 -2.18 -0.83
C LYS A 11 -8.94 -3.56 -0.20
N ILE A 12 -8.04 -3.98 0.70
CA ILE A 12 -8.13 -5.29 1.35
C ILE A 12 -8.83 -5.15 2.70
N PHE A 13 -8.37 -4.20 3.51
CA PHE A 13 -8.91 -3.93 4.84
C PHE A 13 -8.73 -2.47 5.20
N VAL A 14 -9.70 -1.88 5.89
CA VAL A 14 -9.59 -0.57 6.53
C VAL A 14 -10.30 -0.66 7.88
N SER A 15 -9.59 -0.28 8.94
CA SER A 15 -10.20 -0.08 10.26
C SER A 15 -10.97 1.25 10.25
N PRO A 16 -12.27 1.25 10.56
CA PRO A 16 -13.05 2.48 10.65
C PRO A 16 -12.64 3.35 11.85
N ASP A 17 -12.03 2.75 12.87
CA ASP A 17 -11.75 3.42 14.15
C ASP A 17 -10.33 4.00 14.24
N SER A 18 -9.34 3.32 13.67
CA SER A 18 -7.92 3.72 13.79
C SER A 18 -7.34 4.38 12.55
N GLY A 19 -8.00 4.25 11.39
CA GLY A 19 -7.43 4.66 10.10
C GLY A 19 -6.36 3.71 9.57
N PHE A 20 -6.07 2.62 10.28
CA PHE A 20 -5.18 1.58 9.77
C PHE A 20 -5.79 0.90 8.55
N GLY A 21 -5.01 0.76 7.49
CA GLY A 21 -5.46 0.11 6.27
C GLY A 21 -4.40 -0.79 5.65
N VAL A 22 -4.90 -1.74 4.87
CA VAL A 22 -4.12 -2.69 4.07
C VAL A 22 -4.62 -2.61 2.64
N PHE A 23 -3.72 -2.26 1.73
CA PHE A 23 -4.05 -2.07 0.33
C PHE A 23 -3.08 -2.82 -0.56
N LYS A 24 -3.59 -3.35 -1.67
CA LYS A 24 -2.76 -3.81 -2.77
C LYS A 24 -2.54 -2.65 -3.72
N VAL A 25 -1.29 -2.36 -4.01
CA VAL A 25 -0.89 -1.31 -4.95
C VAL A 25 -0.04 -1.87 -6.07
N THR A 26 -0.03 -1.18 -7.21
CA THR A 26 0.92 -1.45 -8.30
C THR A 26 1.94 -0.32 -8.33
N LEU A 27 3.22 -0.67 -8.42
CA LEU A 27 4.31 0.30 -8.54
C LEU A 27 4.25 0.98 -9.92
N ASP A 28 4.39 2.31 -9.95
CA ASP A 28 4.42 3.05 -11.21
C ASP A 28 5.59 2.59 -12.08
N GLY A 29 5.34 2.41 -13.38
CA GLY A 29 6.31 1.85 -14.33
C GLY A 29 6.59 0.35 -14.20
N SER A 30 5.94 -0.37 -13.26
CA SER A 30 6.09 -1.82 -13.08
C SER A 30 4.72 -2.53 -13.09
N ARG A 31 4.73 -3.83 -13.42
CA ARG A 31 3.58 -4.72 -13.22
C ARG A 31 3.60 -5.39 -11.84
N GLU A 32 4.62 -5.10 -11.04
CA GLU A 32 4.76 -5.64 -9.70
C GLU A 32 3.73 -5.01 -8.76
N SER A 33 3.02 -5.88 -8.04
CA SER A 33 2.09 -5.47 -7.00
C SER A 33 2.71 -5.66 -5.62
N ARG A 34 2.48 -4.69 -4.73
CA ARG A 34 2.93 -4.69 -3.33
C ARG A 34 1.75 -4.54 -2.39
N ILE A 35 1.93 -4.95 -1.15
CA ILE A 35 1.01 -4.61 -0.06
C ILE A 35 1.56 -3.40 0.66
N ILE A 36 0.71 -2.41 0.91
CA ILE A 36 1.04 -1.27 1.78
C ILE A 36 0.22 -1.40 3.06
N VAL A 37 0.84 -1.09 4.19
CA VAL A 37 0.20 -1.08 5.51
C VAL A 37 0.50 0.20 6.26
N GLY A 38 -0.50 0.74 6.97
CA GLY A 38 -0.29 1.92 7.79
C GLY A 38 -1.57 2.73 8.02
N ASN A 39 -1.42 3.92 8.59
CA ASN A 39 -2.52 4.86 8.76
C ASN A 39 -2.77 5.59 7.44
N LEU A 40 -3.78 5.12 6.71
CA LEU A 40 -4.05 5.48 5.32
C LEU A 40 -5.50 5.92 5.21
N PHE A 41 -5.72 7.22 5.38
CA PHE A 41 -7.05 7.80 5.39
C PHE A 41 -7.58 8.04 3.98
N SER A 42 -8.86 7.73 3.77
CA SER A 42 -9.63 8.12 2.57
C SER A 42 -9.08 7.66 1.22
N LEU A 43 -8.36 6.53 1.18
CA LEU A 43 -7.90 5.94 -0.07
C LEU A 43 -9.02 5.15 -0.80
N SER A 44 -9.06 5.32 -2.11
CA SER A 44 -9.95 4.62 -3.05
C SER A 44 -9.16 3.81 -4.07
N GLU A 45 -9.79 2.76 -4.61
CA GLU A 45 -9.20 2.02 -5.71
C GLU A 45 -9.10 2.91 -6.96
N GLY A 46 -7.96 2.88 -7.63
CA GLY A 46 -7.64 3.75 -8.75
C GLY A 46 -6.78 4.96 -8.38
N ASP A 47 -6.71 5.33 -7.09
CA ASP A 47 -5.94 6.48 -6.63
C ASP A 47 -4.44 6.31 -6.91
N PHE A 48 -3.80 7.41 -7.28
CA PHE A 48 -2.35 7.49 -7.43
C PHE A 48 -1.76 8.20 -6.22
N LEU A 49 -0.74 7.59 -5.62
CA LEU A 49 -0.15 8.06 -4.36
C LEU A 49 1.37 8.13 -4.50
N LEU A 50 1.95 9.09 -3.79
CA LEU A 50 3.35 9.06 -3.40
C LEU A 50 3.38 8.62 -1.94
N ILE A 51 3.95 7.45 -1.67
CA ILE A 51 4.07 6.89 -0.32
C ILE A 51 5.52 6.92 0.13
N GLU A 52 5.73 7.06 1.44
CA GLU A 52 7.04 6.95 2.06
C GLU A 52 7.00 5.85 3.11
N GLY A 53 7.97 4.95 3.07
CA GLY A 53 8.00 3.79 3.94
C GLY A 53 9.30 3.01 3.85
N ASP A 54 9.36 1.90 4.57
CA ASP A 54 10.48 0.97 4.54
C ASP A 54 9.98 -0.37 4.00
N GLU A 55 10.72 -0.96 3.06
CA GLU A 55 10.36 -2.29 2.57
C GLU A 55 10.64 -3.33 3.66
N SER A 56 9.66 -4.20 3.89
CA SER A 56 9.83 -5.38 4.75
C SER A 56 9.37 -6.63 4.01
N ASP A 57 9.96 -7.78 4.33
CA ASP A 57 9.51 -9.06 3.80
C ASP A 57 8.83 -9.86 4.90
N HIS A 58 7.51 -10.03 4.80
CA HIS A 58 6.74 -10.78 5.77
C HIS A 58 6.78 -12.27 5.42
N PRO A 59 7.16 -13.17 6.35
CA PRO A 59 7.42 -14.59 6.04
C PRO A 59 6.23 -15.33 5.42
N ARG A 60 5.00 -14.89 5.72
CA ARG A 60 3.75 -15.46 5.15
C ARG A 60 3.19 -14.69 3.95
N PHE A 61 3.47 -13.38 3.84
CA PHE A 61 2.73 -12.48 2.95
C PHE A 61 3.62 -11.79 1.91
N GLY A 62 4.93 -12.06 1.96
CA GLY A 62 5.91 -11.48 1.05
C GLY A 62 6.17 -10.02 1.34
N LYS A 63 6.64 -9.31 0.31
CA LYS A 63 7.08 -7.93 0.38
C LYS A 63 5.95 -6.94 0.70
N GLN A 64 6.21 -6.09 1.68
CA GLN A 64 5.35 -5.00 2.13
C GLN A 64 6.13 -3.69 2.12
N ILE A 65 5.39 -2.59 2.07
CA ILE A 65 5.89 -1.22 2.22
C ILE A 65 5.10 -0.56 3.35
#